data_AF-A0A7W6P9I6-F1
#
_entry.id   AF-A0A7W6P9I6-F1
#
_cell.length_a   1.000
_cell.length_b   1.000
_cell.length_c   1.000
_cell.angle_alpha   90.00
_cell.angle_beta   90.00
_cell.angle_gamma   90.00
#
_symmetry.space_group_name_H-M   'P 1'
#
loop_
_entity.id
_entity.type
_entity.pdbx_description
1 polymer ?
#
loop_
_entity_poly.entity_id
_entity_poly.type
_entity_poly.pdbx_seq_one_letter_code
_entity_poly.pdbx_strand_id
1 'polypeptide(L)'
;MTIVPSPDYPAYVSSFGRAAHITAASKNGPRFEANLTASERKSADNGIWLCADCADLIDKNSGDGFSPELLRSWKASAEQEVSNASLLRTAASRPVWLDKLRSPHYVNVPRVLHLSEAGVLSPETRAMFNRGFPEDGFIAPQLYEVSTVLRLISIKAIDVEQILQPEKQVAEGLTISFYRRCRTKNGANTDKCYVENYSFEKSPLIYAEAHAYRYVFPYDPIWLTTMTARGSVRQGTAQLAGLGIVKHVDQNKRSVISTPLAFGIPDLLGLFG
;
A
#
# COMPACT_ATOMS: atom_id res chain seq x y z
N MET A 1 10.08 8.11 17.09
CA MET A 1 10.41 9.53 16.81
C MET A 1 9.13 10.36 16.97
N THR A 2 9.04 11.21 17.99
CA THR A 2 7.84 12.04 18.20
C THR A 2 8.08 13.42 17.62
N ILE A 3 7.75 13.55 16.33
CA ILE A 3 7.56 14.85 15.67
C ILE A 3 6.06 15.12 15.70
N VAL A 4 5.64 16.21 16.34
CA VAL A 4 4.24 16.62 16.37
C VAL A 4 4.09 18.02 15.77
N PRO A 5 2.92 18.34 15.17
CA PRO A 5 2.61 19.70 14.76
C PRO A 5 2.76 20.67 15.94
N SER A 6 3.33 21.84 15.70
CA SER A 6 3.32 22.89 16.72
C SER A 6 1.88 23.29 17.00
N PRO A 7 1.43 23.28 18.27
CA PRO A 7 0.06 23.64 18.63
C PRO A 7 -0.28 25.09 18.26
N ASP A 8 0.72 25.97 18.21
CA ASP A 8 0.56 27.39 17.91
C ASP A 8 0.75 27.70 16.42
N TYR A 9 1.42 26.82 15.67
CA TYR A 9 1.78 27.06 14.27
C TYR A 9 1.68 25.78 13.44
N PRO A 10 0.58 25.54 12.70
CA PRO A 10 0.34 24.29 11.97
C PRO A 10 1.33 24.02 10.83
N ALA A 11 2.12 25.02 10.42
CA ALA A 11 3.21 24.87 9.44
C ALA A 11 4.56 24.47 10.07
N TYR A 12 4.67 24.44 11.40
CA TYR A 12 5.89 24.14 12.12
C TYR A 12 5.79 22.80 12.83
N VAL A 13 6.93 22.14 12.99
CA VAL A 13 7.03 20.83 13.62
C VAL A 13 7.97 20.89 14.81
N SER A 14 7.52 20.34 15.94
CA SER A 14 8.29 20.29 17.18
C SER A 14 8.86 18.89 17.38
N SER A 15 10.18 18.79 17.56
CA SER A 15 10.88 17.54 17.87
C SER A 15 11.24 17.49 19.36
N PHE A 16 10.75 16.49 20.09
CA PHE A 16 10.93 16.38 21.55
C PHE A 16 11.99 15.36 22.00
N GLY A 17 12.90 14.97 21.10
CA GLY A 17 13.96 14.00 21.41
C GLY A 17 15.36 14.57 21.23
N ARG A 18 16.35 13.83 21.74
CA ARG A 18 17.78 14.14 21.60
C ARG A 18 18.58 12.88 21.28
N ALA A 19 19.69 13.08 20.59
CA ALA A 19 20.67 12.02 20.37
C ALA A 19 21.43 11.74 21.67
N ALA A 20 21.60 10.45 21.97
CA ALA A 20 22.44 9.94 23.06
C ALA A 20 23.38 8.86 22.52
N HIS A 21 24.46 8.59 23.24
CA HIS A 21 25.41 7.55 22.86
C HIS A 21 25.05 6.22 23.52
N ILE A 22 25.13 5.13 22.75
CA ILE A 22 25.00 3.76 23.28
C ILE A 22 26.19 3.45 24.18
N THR A 23 27.41 3.76 23.71
CA THR A 23 28.65 3.69 24.49
C THR A 23 29.28 5.07 24.61
N ALA A 24 29.79 5.41 25.80
CA ALA A 24 30.36 6.73 26.02
C ALA A 24 31.56 7.04 25.13
N ALA A 25 31.67 8.31 24.73
CA ALA A 25 32.84 8.84 24.02
C ALA A 25 34.06 9.00 24.94
N SER A 26 33.84 9.22 26.24
CA SER A 26 34.90 9.40 27.24
C SER A 26 35.20 8.09 27.97
N LYS A 27 36.50 7.86 28.27
CA LYS A 27 37.01 6.67 28.97
C LYS A 27 36.33 6.40 30.32
N ASN A 28 35.83 7.44 30.99
CA ASN A 28 35.17 7.33 32.30
C ASN A 28 33.64 7.47 32.21
N GLY A 29 33.08 7.48 31.00
CA GLY A 29 31.64 7.62 30.81
C GLY A 29 30.89 6.28 30.88
N PRO A 30 29.55 6.32 30.94
CA PRO A 30 28.71 5.13 30.96
C PRO A 30 29.02 4.16 29.81
N ARG A 31 29.23 2.88 30.14
CA ARG A 31 29.40 1.79 29.15
C ARG A 31 30.52 2.03 28.14
N PHE A 32 31.61 2.66 28.55
CA PHE A 32 32.75 2.88 27.66
C PHE A 32 33.34 1.56 27.17
N GLU A 33 33.33 1.35 25.85
CA GLU A 33 34.02 0.22 25.21
C GLU A 33 35.41 0.68 24.72
N ALA A 34 36.49 0.07 25.21
CA ALA A 34 37.86 0.48 24.86
C ALA A 34 38.25 0.18 23.40
N ASN A 35 37.60 -0.81 22.79
CA ASN A 35 37.96 -1.32 21.46
C ASN A 35 37.44 -0.44 20.31
N LEU A 36 36.54 0.52 20.58
CA LEU A 36 36.01 1.42 19.56
C LEU A 36 37.02 2.51 19.19
N THR A 37 37.24 2.67 17.88
CA THR A 37 38.02 3.77 17.30
C THR A 37 37.29 5.10 17.46
N ALA A 38 38.02 6.21 17.29
CA ALA A 38 37.44 7.55 17.35
C ALA A 38 36.36 7.78 16.27
N SER A 39 36.47 7.11 15.12
CA SER A 39 35.47 7.17 14.04
C SER A 39 34.19 6.44 14.42
N GLU A 40 34.31 5.23 14.95
CA GLU A 40 33.15 4.42 15.37
C GLU A 40 32.39 5.06 16.53
N ARG A 41 33.10 5.73 17.46
CA ARG A 41 32.44 6.48 18.56
C ARG A 41 31.54 7.60 18.08
N LYS A 42 31.89 8.24 16.96
CA LYS A 42 31.15 9.34 16.33
C LYS A 42 30.15 8.85 15.28
N SER A 43 30.13 7.56 14.96
CA SER A 43 29.21 7.00 13.98
C SER A 43 27.77 7.10 14.49
N ALA A 44 26.84 7.28 13.55
CA ALA A 44 25.41 7.14 13.81
C ALA A 44 25.06 5.75 14.39
N ASP A 45 25.89 4.73 14.11
CA ASP A 45 25.73 3.37 14.67
C ASP A 45 25.82 3.36 16.20
N ASN A 46 26.68 4.19 16.78
CA ASN A 46 26.82 4.37 18.23
C ASN A 46 25.81 5.38 18.81
N GLY A 47 24.98 6.00 17.97
CA GLY A 47 23.92 6.92 18.38
C GLY A 47 22.56 6.22 18.53
N ILE A 48 21.79 6.66 19.52
CA ILE A 48 20.38 6.33 19.71
C ILE A 48 19.58 7.62 19.95
N TRP A 49 18.36 7.69 19.42
CA TRP A 49 17.48 8.84 19.62
C TRP A 49 16.41 8.54 20.67
N LEU A 50 16.36 9.34 21.74
CA LEU A 50 15.46 9.13 22.87
C LEU A 50 14.72 10.43 23.21
N CYS A 51 13.63 10.36 23.99
CA CYS A 51 13.09 11.58 24.61
C CYS A 51 14.10 12.14 25.62
N ALA A 52 13.95 13.42 26.00
CA ALA A 52 14.88 14.08 26.91
C ALA A 52 15.09 13.29 28.22
N ASP A 53 14.01 12.84 28.86
CA ASP A 53 14.08 12.10 30.12
C ASP A 53 14.76 10.74 29.99
N CYS A 54 14.46 9.99 28.92
CA CYS A 54 15.09 8.69 28.67
C CYS A 54 16.58 8.84 28.35
N ALA A 55 16.96 9.88 27.60
CA ALA A 55 18.36 10.16 27.32
C ALA A 55 19.13 10.51 28.61
N ASP A 56 18.54 11.25 29.54
CA ASP A 56 19.13 11.49 30.86
C ASP A 56 19.17 10.22 31.70
N LEU A 57 18.12 9.41 31.66
CA LEU A 57 18.01 8.19 32.46
C LEU A 57 19.11 7.17 32.13
N ILE A 58 19.42 6.97 30.86
CA ILE A 58 20.45 6.01 30.46
C ILE A 58 21.87 6.46 30.82
N ASP A 59 22.09 7.73 31.13
CA ASP A 59 23.41 8.25 31.52
C ASP A 59 23.56 8.38 33.05
N LYS A 60 22.46 8.33 33.80
CA LYS A 60 22.46 8.30 35.27
C LYS A 60 23.08 7.01 35.80
N ASN A 61 23.60 7.06 37.03
CA ASN A 61 24.19 5.91 37.73
C ASN A 61 25.21 5.13 36.89
N SER A 62 26.06 5.84 36.12
CA SER A 62 27.03 5.23 35.19
C SER A 62 26.43 4.30 34.14
N GLY A 63 25.13 4.43 33.87
CA GLY A 63 24.41 3.60 32.91
C GLY A 63 23.96 2.24 33.42
N ASP A 64 23.97 2.05 34.74
CA ASP A 64 23.53 0.81 35.38
C ASP A 64 22.07 0.48 35.02
N GLY A 65 21.82 -0.80 34.69
CA GLY A 65 20.53 -1.27 34.17
C GLY A 65 20.30 -1.07 32.66
N PHE A 66 21.18 -0.38 31.93
CA PHE A 66 21.02 -0.10 30.50
C PHE A 66 22.19 -0.60 29.66
N SER A 67 22.38 -1.90 29.51
CA SER A 67 23.54 -2.43 28.76
C SER A 67 23.57 -1.97 27.28
N PRO A 68 24.75 -1.93 26.63
CA PRO A 68 24.86 -1.62 25.21
C PRO A 68 23.96 -2.48 24.32
N GLU A 69 23.81 -3.77 24.64
CA GLU A 69 22.96 -4.72 23.93
C GLU A 69 21.48 -4.33 24.03
N LEU A 70 21.04 -3.92 25.23
CA LEU A 70 19.67 -3.45 25.44
C LEU A 70 19.40 -2.19 24.59
N LEU A 71 20.29 -1.21 24.63
CA LEU A 71 20.14 0.04 23.87
C LEU A 71 20.19 -0.22 22.35
N ARG A 72 21.05 -1.13 21.88
CA ARG A 72 21.06 -1.56 20.47
C ARG A 72 19.73 -2.23 20.08
N SER A 73 19.13 -3.02 20.96
CA SER A 73 17.81 -3.63 20.70
C SER A 73 16.69 -2.59 20.63
N TRP A 74 16.70 -1.57 21.50
CA TRP A 74 15.75 -0.46 21.44
C TRP A 74 15.88 0.36 20.17
N LYS A 75 17.12 0.65 19.76
CA LYS A 75 17.40 1.30 18.47
C LYS A 75 16.82 0.49 17.31
N ALA A 76 17.12 -0.81 17.25
CA ALA A 76 16.63 -1.68 16.19
C ALA A 76 15.09 -1.72 16.14
N SER A 77 14.42 -1.86 17.29
CA SER A 77 12.96 -1.83 17.37
C SER A 77 12.38 -0.48 16.90
N ALA A 78 12.96 0.64 17.33
CA ALA A 78 12.51 1.97 16.92
C ALA A 78 12.74 2.24 15.43
N GLU A 79 13.86 1.81 14.87
CA GLU A 79 14.15 1.90 13.43
C GLU A 79 13.21 1.02 12.62
N GLN A 80 12.88 -0.18 13.11
CA GLN A 80 11.90 -1.07 12.50
C GLN A 80 10.49 -0.47 12.55
N GLU A 81 10.09 0.12 13.67
CA GLU A 81 8.83 0.85 13.80
C GLU A 81 8.77 2.04 12.86
N VAL A 82 9.83 2.84 12.74
CA VAL A 82 9.92 3.96 11.79
C VAL A 82 9.91 3.45 10.35
N SER A 83 10.55 2.32 10.04
CA SER A 83 10.48 1.69 8.73
C SER A 83 9.05 1.26 8.41
N ASN A 84 8.37 0.59 9.33
CA ASN A 84 6.98 0.17 9.17
C ASN A 84 6.03 1.38 9.06
N ALA A 85 6.22 2.40 9.91
CA ALA A 85 5.43 3.62 9.90
C ALA A 85 5.69 4.49 8.67
N SER A 86 6.92 4.53 8.15
CA SER A 86 7.25 5.26 6.92
C SER A 86 6.64 4.58 5.70
N LEU A 87 6.65 3.25 5.62
CA LEU A 87 5.86 2.50 4.64
C LEU A 87 4.37 2.85 4.75
N LEU A 88 3.83 2.92 5.97
CA LEU A 88 2.45 3.33 6.22
C LEU A 88 2.17 4.81 5.90
N ARG A 89 3.16 5.71 6.03
CA ARG A 89 3.03 7.15 5.77
C ARG A 89 3.18 7.48 4.29
N THR A 90 4.04 6.77 3.56
CA THR A 90 4.06 6.76 2.10
C THR A 90 2.72 6.24 1.55
N ALA A 91 2.12 5.25 2.22
CA ALA A 91 0.77 4.75 1.92
C ALA A 91 -0.40 5.61 2.46
N ALA A 92 -0.12 6.67 3.25
CA ALA A 92 -1.12 7.60 3.80
C ALA A 92 -1.29 8.88 2.94
N SER A 93 -0.40 9.10 1.97
CA SER A 93 -0.65 10.02 0.86
C SER A 93 -1.80 9.47 0.01
N ARG A 94 -2.59 10.32 -0.67
CA ARG A 94 -3.53 9.90 -1.72
C ARG A 94 -2.94 8.74 -2.51
N PRO A 95 -3.63 7.59 -2.66
CA PRO A 95 -3.02 6.46 -3.31
C PRO A 95 -2.63 6.86 -4.74
N VAL A 96 -1.33 6.81 -5.07
CA VAL A 96 -0.79 7.27 -6.37
C VAL A 96 -1.49 6.59 -7.56
N TRP A 97 -2.10 5.42 -7.35
CA TRP A 97 -2.89 4.71 -8.35
C TRP A 97 -4.23 5.39 -8.69
N LEU A 98 -4.82 6.14 -7.75
CA LEU A 98 -6.11 6.80 -7.88
C LEU A 98 -6.02 8.05 -8.76
N ASP A 99 -4.95 8.82 -8.61
CA ASP A 99 -4.62 9.95 -9.49
C ASP A 99 -4.30 9.45 -10.90
N LYS A 100 -3.76 8.24 -10.99
CA LYS A 100 -3.53 7.57 -12.27
C LYS A 100 -4.79 6.99 -12.87
N LEU A 101 -5.92 6.81 -12.20
CA LEU A 101 -7.08 6.14 -12.82
C LEU A 101 -7.97 7.15 -13.57
N ARG A 102 -7.79 7.25 -14.90
CA ARG A 102 -8.59 8.15 -15.76
C ARG A 102 -10.01 7.65 -15.97
N SER A 103 -10.14 6.37 -16.34
CA SER A 103 -11.42 5.73 -16.61
C SER A 103 -11.41 4.34 -16.01
N PRO A 104 -12.21 4.08 -14.94
CA PRO A 104 -12.31 2.74 -14.39
C PRO A 104 -12.88 1.83 -15.47
N HIS A 105 -12.10 0.83 -15.87
CA HIS A 105 -12.56 -0.22 -16.79
C HIS A 105 -13.32 -1.32 -16.07
N TYR A 106 -12.98 -1.51 -14.80
CA TYR A 106 -13.58 -2.47 -13.90
C TYR A 106 -13.73 -1.84 -12.53
N VAL A 107 -14.88 -2.08 -11.89
CA VAL A 107 -15.10 -1.75 -10.48
C VAL A 107 -15.91 -2.86 -9.82
N ASN A 108 -15.34 -3.49 -8.80
CA ASN A 108 -16.06 -4.45 -7.97
C ASN A 108 -17.03 -3.71 -7.05
N VAL A 109 -18.20 -3.38 -7.59
CA VAL A 109 -19.04 -2.43 -6.90
C VAL A 109 -19.60 -2.92 -5.57
N PRO A 110 -20.01 -4.19 -5.41
CA PRO A 110 -20.42 -4.70 -4.11
C PRO A 110 -19.36 -4.51 -3.02
N ARG A 111 -18.08 -4.68 -3.36
CA ARG A 111 -16.98 -4.46 -2.41
C ARG A 111 -16.72 -2.99 -2.16
N VAL A 112 -16.76 -2.14 -3.19
CA VAL A 112 -16.59 -0.70 -3.04
C VAL A 112 -17.68 -0.10 -2.16
N LEU A 113 -18.93 -0.51 -2.34
CA LEU A 113 -20.06 -0.13 -1.50
C LEU A 113 -19.85 -0.48 -0.04
N HIS A 114 -19.42 -1.70 0.23
CA HIS A 114 -19.17 -2.17 1.59
C HIS A 114 -18.07 -1.35 2.29
N LEU A 115 -17.14 -0.80 1.51
CA LEU A 115 -16.06 0.06 1.98
C LEU A 115 -16.44 1.56 2.02
N SER A 116 -17.61 1.92 1.51
CA SER A 116 -18.10 3.31 1.45
C SER A 116 -19.14 3.59 2.54
N GLU A 117 -19.21 4.84 2.99
CA GLU A 117 -20.29 5.28 3.88
C GLU A 117 -21.65 5.19 3.17
N ALA A 118 -22.68 4.70 3.88
CA ALA A 118 -24.00 4.53 3.32
C ALA A 118 -24.61 5.90 2.95
N GLY A 119 -24.86 6.15 1.66
CA GLY A 119 -25.60 7.33 1.19
C GLY A 119 -24.98 8.12 0.04
N VAL A 120 -23.78 7.76 -0.42
CA VAL A 120 -23.06 8.53 -1.47
C VAL A 120 -23.60 8.31 -2.89
N LEU A 121 -24.39 7.26 -3.13
CA LEU A 121 -24.77 6.79 -4.48
C LEU A 121 -26.29 6.86 -4.69
N SER A 122 -26.71 7.27 -5.89
CA SER A 122 -28.13 7.39 -6.24
C SER A 122 -28.85 6.03 -6.27
N PRO A 123 -30.20 5.99 -6.11
CA PRO A 123 -30.97 4.75 -6.18
C PRO A 123 -30.73 3.96 -7.47
N GLU A 124 -30.58 4.65 -8.60
CA GLU A 124 -30.30 4.08 -9.92
C GLU A 124 -28.94 3.39 -9.94
N THR A 125 -27.89 4.08 -9.48
CA THR A 125 -26.54 3.51 -9.37
C THR A 125 -26.55 2.33 -8.39
N ARG A 126 -27.28 2.44 -7.28
CA ARG A 126 -27.47 1.35 -6.30
C ARG A 126 -28.15 0.12 -6.90
N ALA A 127 -29.15 0.31 -7.74
CA ALA A 127 -29.86 -0.79 -8.40
C ALA A 127 -28.95 -1.55 -9.38
N MET A 128 -28.02 -0.84 -10.06
CA MET A 128 -27.02 -1.47 -10.94
C MET A 128 -26.07 -2.39 -10.16
N PHE A 129 -25.79 -2.11 -8.88
CA PHE A 129 -24.88 -2.93 -8.08
C PHE A 129 -25.39 -4.33 -7.75
N ASN A 130 -26.67 -4.59 -7.97
CA ASN A 130 -27.24 -5.93 -7.85
C ASN A 130 -27.26 -6.67 -9.20
N ARG A 131 -27.08 -5.97 -10.33
CA ARG A 131 -27.30 -6.49 -11.69
C ARG A 131 -26.10 -6.39 -12.63
N GLY A 132 -25.05 -5.66 -12.24
CA GLY A 132 -23.92 -5.35 -13.12
C GLY A 132 -24.05 -4.00 -13.83
N PHE A 133 -22.97 -3.61 -14.50
CA PHE A 133 -23.04 -2.49 -15.44
C PHE A 133 -23.79 -2.94 -16.71
N PRO A 134 -24.75 -2.14 -17.20
CA PRO A 134 -25.50 -2.49 -18.41
C PRO A 134 -24.58 -2.43 -19.63
N GLU A 135 -24.87 -3.30 -20.61
CA GLU A 135 -24.09 -3.37 -21.84
C GLU A 135 -24.39 -2.18 -22.78
N ASP A 136 -25.64 -1.69 -22.70
CA ASP A 136 -26.17 -0.59 -23.50
C ASP A 136 -26.71 0.54 -22.60
N GLY A 137 -26.62 1.77 -23.10
CA GLY A 137 -27.18 2.96 -22.44
C GLY A 137 -26.13 3.97 -21.94
N PHE A 138 -26.61 5.18 -21.62
CA PHE A 138 -25.76 6.26 -21.13
C PHE A 138 -25.54 6.11 -19.62
N ILE A 139 -24.34 5.66 -19.23
CA ILE A 139 -23.96 5.37 -17.84
C ILE A 139 -22.94 6.36 -17.24
N ALA A 140 -22.66 7.46 -17.94
CA ALA A 140 -21.65 8.41 -17.52
C ALA A 140 -21.89 8.98 -16.10
N PRO A 141 -23.13 9.32 -15.69
CA PRO A 141 -23.41 9.79 -14.33
C PRO A 141 -23.05 8.74 -13.27
N GLN A 142 -23.40 7.47 -13.51
CA GLN A 142 -23.14 6.38 -12.58
C GLN A 142 -21.65 6.04 -12.48
N LEU A 143 -20.92 6.12 -13.61
CA LEU A 143 -19.46 6.01 -13.59
C LEU A 143 -18.81 7.17 -12.81
N TYR A 144 -19.33 8.37 -12.94
CA TYR A 144 -18.85 9.52 -12.17
C TYR A 144 -19.08 9.32 -10.68
N GLU A 145 -20.28 8.92 -10.26
CA GLU A 145 -20.61 8.61 -8.87
C GLU A 145 -19.69 7.52 -8.28
N VAL A 146 -19.54 6.39 -8.98
CA VAL A 146 -18.66 5.28 -8.55
C VAL A 146 -17.20 5.72 -8.49
N SER A 147 -16.73 6.51 -9.46
CA SER A 147 -15.37 7.05 -9.46
C SER A 147 -15.15 8.01 -8.29
N THR A 148 -16.16 8.79 -7.92
CA THR A 148 -16.11 9.70 -6.78
C THR A 148 -16.01 8.91 -5.48
N VAL A 149 -16.82 7.86 -5.32
CA VAL A 149 -16.72 6.97 -4.15
C VAL A 149 -15.35 6.32 -4.06
N LEU A 150 -14.83 5.76 -5.16
CA LEU A 150 -13.48 5.20 -5.20
C LEU A 150 -12.41 6.21 -4.79
N ARG A 151 -12.61 7.50 -5.10
CA ARG A 151 -11.69 8.58 -4.71
C ARG A 151 -11.80 8.99 -3.24
N LEU A 152 -12.96 8.78 -2.63
CA LEU A 152 -13.21 9.11 -1.23
C LEU A 152 -12.76 7.99 -0.28
N ILE A 153 -12.80 6.73 -0.73
CA ILE A 153 -12.33 5.62 0.09
C ILE A 153 -10.80 5.74 0.23
N SER A 154 -10.35 6.05 1.45
CA SER A 154 -8.93 6.12 1.81
C SER A 154 -8.34 4.70 1.94
N ILE A 155 -8.19 4.01 0.82
CA ILE A 155 -7.64 2.66 0.79
C ILE A 155 -6.11 2.75 0.83
N LYS A 156 -5.52 2.41 1.98
CA LYS A 156 -4.06 2.21 2.09
C LYS A 156 -3.68 0.99 1.25
N ALA A 157 -2.87 1.19 0.23
CA ALA A 157 -2.39 0.14 -0.66
C ALA A 157 -0.88 0.26 -0.85
N ILE A 158 -0.17 -0.88 -0.89
CA ILE A 158 1.25 -0.93 -1.21
C ILE A 158 1.41 -1.18 -2.71
N ASP A 159 2.20 -0.37 -3.40
CA ASP A 159 2.46 -0.60 -4.82
C ASP A 159 3.30 -1.86 -5.02
N VAL A 160 2.94 -2.71 -5.97
CA VAL A 160 3.70 -3.94 -6.29
C VAL A 160 5.17 -3.69 -6.61
N GLU A 161 5.54 -2.50 -7.11
CA GLU A 161 6.94 -2.11 -7.32
C GLU A 161 7.72 -1.90 -6.02
N GLN A 162 7.04 -1.59 -4.92
CA GLN A 162 7.67 -1.35 -3.61
C GLN A 162 7.83 -2.65 -2.80
N ILE A 163 7.23 -3.74 -3.27
CA ILE A 163 7.28 -5.06 -2.61
C ILE A 163 8.51 -5.83 -3.09
N LEU A 164 9.67 -5.49 -2.53
CA LEU A 164 10.97 -6.06 -2.91
C LEU A 164 11.14 -7.52 -2.49
N GLN A 165 10.47 -7.95 -1.42
CA GLN A 165 10.50 -9.32 -0.87
C GLN A 165 9.06 -9.82 -0.66
N PRO A 166 8.33 -10.16 -1.74
CA PRO A 166 6.92 -10.54 -1.66
C PRO A 166 6.65 -11.68 -0.67
N GLU A 167 7.58 -12.62 -0.56
CA GLU A 167 7.47 -13.77 0.35
C GLU A 167 7.41 -13.40 1.84
N LYS A 168 7.92 -12.23 2.22
CA LYS A 168 7.89 -11.72 3.61
C LYS A 168 6.92 -10.57 3.80
N GLN A 169 6.69 -9.78 2.75
CA GLN A 169 5.93 -8.52 2.83
C GLN A 169 4.45 -8.68 2.47
N VAL A 170 4.09 -9.72 1.72
CA VAL A 170 2.71 -9.94 1.28
C VAL A 170 2.00 -10.95 2.17
N ALA A 171 0.87 -10.54 2.73
CA ALA A 171 -0.02 -11.38 3.51
C ALA A 171 -1.46 -11.29 2.98
N GLU A 172 -2.28 -12.29 3.30
CA GLU A 172 -3.72 -12.26 2.97
C GLU A 172 -4.40 -11.06 3.64
N GLY A 173 -5.34 -10.42 2.92
CA GLY A 173 -5.99 -9.19 3.35
C GLY A 173 -5.21 -7.91 3.08
N LEU A 174 -3.92 -7.99 2.72
CA LEU A 174 -3.16 -6.82 2.31
C LEU A 174 -3.73 -6.21 1.03
N THR A 175 -3.90 -4.90 1.02
CA THR A 175 -4.26 -4.19 -0.20
C THR A 175 -3.00 -3.85 -0.99
N ILE A 176 -2.99 -4.21 -2.27
CA ILE A 176 -1.93 -3.88 -3.20
C ILE A 176 -2.45 -3.02 -4.35
N SER A 177 -1.62 -2.10 -4.83
CA SER A 177 -1.87 -1.32 -6.04
C SER A 177 -0.84 -1.64 -7.12
N PHE A 178 -1.18 -1.35 -8.36
CA PHE A 178 -0.25 -1.50 -9.48
C PHE A 178 -0.45 -0.40 -10.49
N TYR A 179 0.65 -0.05 -11.17
CA TYR A 179 0.65 0.74 -12.40
C TYR A 179 1.67 0.14 -13.38
N ARG A 180 1.23 -0.81 -14.21
CA ARG A 180 2.13 -1.61 -15.05
C ARG A 180 1.46 -2.04 -16.34
N ARG A 181 2.28 -2.53 -17.28
CA ARG A 181 1.78 -3.31 -18.41
C ARG A 181 1.32 -4.66 -17.89
N CYS A 182 0.01 -4.88 -17.95
CA CYS A 182 -0.63 -6.13 -17.56
C CYS A 182 -0.90 -6.98 -18.80
N ARG A 183 -0.83 -8.30 -18.65
CA ARG A 183 -1.41 -9.24 -19.61
C ARG A 183 -2.89 -9.43 -19.27
N THR A 184 -3.73 -9.50 -20.30
CA THR A 184 -5.18 -9.67 -20.18
C THR A 184 -5.57 -11.00 -20.81
N LYS A 185 -6.50 -11.71 -20.17
CA LYS A 185 -6.90 -13.05 -20.60
C LYS A 185 -8.40 -13.27 -20.36
N ASN A 186 -9.07 -13.86 -21.35
CA ASN A 186 -10.47 -14.30 -21.29
C ASN A 186 -11.49 -13.20 -20.94
N GLY A 187 -11.20 -11.92 -21.17
CA GLY A 187 -12.06 -10.80 -20.72
C GLY A 187 -13.43 -10.67 -21.39
N ALA A 188 -13.75 -11.55 -22.34
CA ALA A 188 -15.03 -11.63 -23.03
C ALA A 188 -15.84 -12.89 -22.68
N ASN A 189 -15.36 -13.73 -21.75
CA ASN A 189 -16.07 -14.94 -21.34
C ASN A 189 -17.08 -14.60 -20.23
N THR A 190 -18.33 -14.32 -20.60
CA THR A 190 -19.41 -13.86 -19.71
C THR A 190 -20.18 -15.00 -19.05
N ASP A 191 -19.91 -16.25 -19.40
CA ASP A 191 -20.83 -17.35 -19.12
C ASP A 191 -20.86 -17.81 -17.65
N LYS A 192 -20.02 -17.27 -16.75
CA LYS A 192 -19.94 -17.68 -15.33
C LYS A 192 -19.48 -16.56 -14.38
N CYS A 193 -19.87 -16.66 -13.11
CA CYS A 193 -19.25 -15.94 -12.00
C CYS A 193 -17.90 -16.61 -11.65
N TYR A 194 -16.79 -15.96 -11.97
CA TYR A 194 -15.45 -16.55 -11.84
C TYR A 194 -14.73 -16.26 -10.52
N VAL A 195 -15.35 -15.47 -9.62
CA VAL A 195 -14.70 -14.98 -8.40
C VAL A 195 -14.61 -16.06 -7.31
N GLU A 196 -15.52 -17.03 -7.29
CA GLU A 196 -15.51 -18.11 -6.29
C GLU A 196 -14.67 -19.32 -6.71
N ASN A 197 -14.55 -19.61 -8.03
CA ASN A 197 -13.87 -20.79 -8.56
C ASN A 197 -12.94 -20.43 -9.73
N TYR A 198 -11.90 -19.68 -9.43
CA TYR A 198 -10.93 -19.19 -10.40
C TYR A 198 -10.09 -20.30 -11.05
N SER A 199 -9.86 -20.19 -12.37
CA SER A 199 -8.86 -20.96 -13.14
C SER A 199 -8.03 -20.01 -14.00
N PHE A 200 -6.70 -20.13 -13.94
CA PHE A 200 -5.79 -19.30 -14.72
C PHE A 200 -5.98 -19.47 -16.25
N GLU A 201 -6.49 -20.61 -16.68
CA GLU A 201 -6.66 -21.00 -18.07
C GLU A 201 -7.96 -20.45 -18.63
N LYS A 202 -9.05 -20.54 -17.85
CA LYS A 202 -10.41 -20.33 -18.33
C LYS A 202 -11.07 -19.04 -17.82
N SER A 203 -10.65 -18.53 -16.66
CA SER A 203 -11.27 -17.37 -16.05
C SER A 203 -10.78 -16.06 -16.68
N PRO A 204 -11.64 -15.02 -16.71
CA PRO A 204 -11.24 -13.64 -16.95
C PRO A 204 -10.27 -13.17 -15.86
N LEU A 205 -9.11 -12.68 -16.28
CA LEU A 205 -8.08 -12.19 -15.37
C LEU A 205 -7.17 -11.17 -16.06
N ILE A 206 -6.59 -10.30 -15.24
CA ILE A 206 -5.39 -9.55 -15.60
C ILE A 206 -4.26 -9.99 -14.70
N TYR A 207 -3.02 -9.91 -15.19
CA TYR A 207 -1.87 -10.14 -14.34
C TYR A 207 -0.65 -9.31 -14.75
N ALA A 208 0.19 -9.02 -13.78
CA ALA A 208 1.48 -8.38 -13.98
C ALA A 208 2.58 -9.16 -13.27
N GLU A 209 3.81 -9.02 -13.73
CA GLU A 209 4.98 -9.63 -13.09
C GLU A 209 5.83 -8.50 -12.49
N ALA A 210 6.20 -8.63 -11.22
CA ALA A 210 7.04 -7.69 -10.48
C ALA A 210 7.89 -8.46 -9.47
N HIS A 211 9.17 -8.12 -9.33
CA HIS A 211 10.09 -8.75 -8.36
C HIS A 211 10.04 -10.28 -8.35
N ALA A 212 10.05 -10.90 -9.53
CA ALA A 212 9.95 -12.35 -9.75
C ALA A 212 8.64 -13.02 -9.27
N TYR A 213 7.63 -12.24 -8.88
CA TYR A 213 6.29 -12.72 -8.55
C TYR A 213 5.26 -12.32 -9.60
N ARG A 214 4.28 -13.19 -9.81
CA ARG A 214 3.11 -12.93 -10.66
C ARG A 214 1.94 -12.47 -9.80
N TYR A 215 1.49 -11.24 -10.00
CA TYR A 215 0.32 -10.67 -9.35
C TYR A 215 -0.88 -10.87 -10.26
N VAL A 216 -1.82 -11.71 -9.83
CA VAL A 216 -2.98 -12.16 -10.60
C VAL A 216 -4.25 -11.57 -10.01
N PHE A 217 -5.07 -10.98 -10.88
CA PHE A 217 -6.34 -10.36 -10.52
C PHE A 217 -7.47 -10.97 -11.36
N PRO A 218 -8.04 -12.10 -10.90
CA PRO A 218 -9.26 -12.65 -11.49
C PRO A 218 -10.43 -11.69 -11.27
N TYR A 219 -11.30 -11.56 -12.25
CA TYR A 219 -12.43 -10.65 -12.14
C TYR A 219 -13.70 -11.21 -12.79
N ASP A 220 -14.84 -10.68 -12.38
CA ASP A 220 -16.13 -10.97 -13.01
C ASP A 220 -16.42 -9.92 -14.11
N PRO A 221 -16.58 -10.32 -15.39
CA PRO A 221 -16.85 -9.40 -16.49
C PRO A 221 -18.14 -8.56 -16.32
N ILE A 222 -19.07 -8.97 -15.46
CA ILE A 222 -20.29 -8.21 -15.15
C ILE A 222 -20.00 -6.81 -14.57
N TRP A 223 -18.81 -6.64 -14.00
CA TRP A 223 -18.33 -5.39 -13.40
C TRP A 223 -17.46 -4.55 -14.34
N LEU A 224 -17.35 -4.94 -15.61
CA LEU A 224 -16.71 -4.11 -16.64
C LEU A 224 -17.63 -2.96 -17.02
N THR A 225 -17.08 -1.75 -17.03
CA THR A 225 -17.87 -0.52 -17.07
C THR A 225 -18.43 -0.20 -18.44
N THR A 226 -17.72 -0.50 -19.53
CA THR A 226 -18.10 -0.10 -20.90
C THR A 226 -17.70 -1.16 -21.93
N MET A 227 -18.26 -1.10 -23.14
CA MET A 227 -17.83 -1.94 -24.26
C MET A 227 -16.34 -1.74 -24.60
N THR A 228 -15.85 -0.50 -24.55
CA THR A 228 -14.43 -0.20 -24.74
C THR A 228 -13.58 -0.87 -23.67
N ALA A 229 -14.02 -0.83 -22.41
CA ALA A 229 -13.34 -1.51 -21.32
C ALA A 229 -13.26 -3.02 -21.54
N ARG A 230 -14.36 -3.65 -22.00
CA ARG A 230 -14.38 -5.08 -22.37
C ARG A 230 -13.39 -5.41 -23.49
N GLY A 231 -13.35 -4.57 -24.53
CA GLY A 231 -12.39 -4.70 -25.63
C GLY A 231 -10.94 -4.68 -25.14
N SER A 232 -10.60 -3.73 -24.27
CA SER A 232 -9.24 -3.55 -23.73
C SER A 232 -8.73 -4.74 -22.91
N VAL A 233 -9.62 -5.53 -22.31
CA VAL A 233 -9.24 -6.69 -21.47
C VAL A 233 -9.55 -8.05 -22.08
N ARG A 234 -10.00 -8.09 -23.35
CA ARG A 234 -10.39 -9.34 -24.03
C ARG A 234 -9.26 -10.36 -24.06
N GLN A 235 -8.12 -10.01 -24.66
CA GLN A 235 -6.90 -10.81 -24.71
C GLN A 235 -5.73 -9.94 -25.20
N GLY A 236 -4.55 -10.03 -24.58
CA GLY A 236 -3.35 -9.33 -25.02
C GLY A 236 -2.60 -8.65 -23.88
N THR A 237 -2.18 -7.40 -24.10
CA THR A 237 -1.49 -6.60 -23.09
C THR A 237 -2.03 -5.17 -23.07
N ALA A 238 -2.21 -4.60 -21.89
CA ALA A 238 -2.65 -3.22 -21.70
C ALA A 238 -1.86 -2.55 -20.57
N GLN A 239 -1.57 -1.26 -20.71
CA GLN A 239 -1.08 -0.46 -19.58
C GLN A 239 -2.27 -0.18 -18.66
N LEU A 240 -2.22 -0.69 -17.43
CA LEU A 240 -3.32 -0.57 -16.48
C LEU A 240 -2.83 -0.04 -15.13
N ALA A 241 -3.71 0.70 -14.46
CA ALA A 241 -3.59 1.04 -13.06
C ALA A 241 -4.75 0.43 -12.30
N GLY A 242 -4.52 -0.02 -11.06
CA GLY A 242 -5.57 -0.61 -10.27
C GLY A 242 -5.15 -1.04 -8.87
N LEU A 243 -6.09 -1.71 -8.22
CA LEU A 243 -6.08 -2.02 -6.80
C LEU A 243 -6.73 -3.39 -6.60
N GLY A 244 -6.16 -4.19 -5.71
CA GLY A 244 -6.80 -5.42 -5.24
C GLY A 244 -6.41 -5.79 -3.81
N ILE A 245 -7.24 -6.62 -3.19
CA ILE A 245 -7.00 -7.21 -1.88
C ILE A 245 -6.42 -8.60 -2.10
N VAL A 246 -5.28 -8.88 -1.48
CA VAL A 246 -4.64 -10.20 -1.52
C VAL A 246 -5.55 -11.23 -0.88
N LYS A 247 -5.83 -12.30 -1.62
CA LYS A 247 -6.60 -13.44 -1.15
C LYS A 247 -5.74 -14.62 -0.79
N HIS A 248 -4.66 -14.84 -1.55
CA HIS A 248 -3.79 -15.97 -1.33
C HIS A 248 -2.41 -15.71 -1.93
N VAL A 249 -1.38 -16.26 -1.29
CA VAL A 249 0.01 -16.20 -1.76
C VAL A 249 0.52 -17.62 -1.96
N ASP A 250 0.77 -17.99 -3.21
CA ASP A 250 1.39 -19.27 -3.58
C ASP A 250 2.89 -19.07 -3.72
N GLN A 251 3.64 -19.47 -2.69
CA GLN A 251 5.10 -19.36 -2.66
C GLN A 251 5.78 -20.28 -3.68
N ASN A 252 5.20 -21.44 -3.96
CA ASN A 252 5.78 -22.43 -4.88
C ASN A 252 5.69 -21.94 -6.33
N LYS A 253 4.55 -21.38 -6.72
CA LYS A 253 4.32 -20.81 -8.05
C LYS A 253 4.78 -19.36 -8.18
N ARG A 254 5.26 -18.76 -7.08
CA ARG A 254 5.61 -17.34 -6.96
C ARG A 254 4.49 -16.46 -7.49
N SER A 255 3.28 -16.67 -6.99
CA SER A 255 2.10 -15.93 -7.44
C SER A 255 1.27 -15.41 -6.28
N VAL A 256 0.84 -14.16 -6.40
CA VAL A 256 -0.09 -13.51 -5.49
C VAL A 256 -1.44 -13.41 -6.19
N ILE A 257 -2.46 -14.02 -5.60
CA ILE A 257 -3.82 -13.97 -6.10
C ILE A 257 -4.56 -12.90 -5.30
N SER A 258 -5.10 -11.92 -6.03
CA SER A 258 -5.80 -10.78 -5.44
C SER A 258 -7.17 -10.60 -6.05
N THR A 259 -8.14 -10.26 -5.23
CA THR A 259 -9.43 -9.77 -5.72
C THR A 259 -9.29 -8.30 -6.11
N PRO A 260 -9.51 -7.91 -7.37
CA PRO A 260 -9.50 -6.51 -7.75
C PRO A 260 -10.70 -5.76 -7.14
N LEU A 261 -10.47 -4.55 -6.63
CA LEU A 261 -11.55 -3.61 -6.31
C LEU A 261 -11.83 -2.68 -7.49
N ALA A 262 -10.79 -2.20 -8.16
CA ALA A 262 -10.92 -1.40 -9.37
C ALA A 262 -9.65 -1.50 -10.22
N PHE A 263 -9.80 -1.40 -11.55
CA PHE A 263 -8.67 -1.16 -12.45
C PHE A 263 -9.13 -0.46 -13.73
N GLY A 264 -8.20 0.14 -14.47
CA GLY A 264 -8.51 0.77 -15.74
C GLY A 264 -7.31 1.45 -16.38
N ILE A 265 -7.61 2.27 -17.39
CA ILE A 265 -6.59 2.96 -18.16
C ILE A 265 -6.01 4.11 -17.32
N PRO A 266 -4.68 4.22 -17.28
CA PRO A 266 -4.02 5.29 -16.56
C PRO A 266 -4.23 6.67 -17.21
N ASP A 267 -4.19 7.75 -16.43
CA ASP A 267 -4.03 9.10 -16.93
C ASP A 267 -2.56 9.35 -17.26
N LEU A 268 -2.25 9.43 -18.56
CA LEU A 268 -0.88 9.50 -19.07
C LEU A 268 -0.28 10.92 -19.03
N LEU A 269 -1.10 11.96 -18.81
CA LEU A 269 -0.67 13.34 -19.02
C LEU A 269 -0.58 14.17 -17.73
N GLY A 270 -1.03 13.65 -16.58
CA GLY A 270 -0.97 14.39 -15.30
C GLY A 270 -1.72 15.74 -15.33
N LEU A 271 -2.63 15.94 -16.28
CA LEU A 271 -3.30 17.22 -16.53
C LEU A 271 -4.36 17.59 -15.49
N PHE A 272 -4.60 16.71 -14.51
CA PHE A 272 -5.62 16.89 -13.47
C PHE A 272 -5.08 16.64 -12.05
N GLY A 273 -3.76 16.74 -11.86
CA GLY A 273 -3.11 16.76 -10.54
C GLY A 273 -3.14 18.13 -9.88
#